data_AF-A0A0F9P2F6-F1
#
_entry.id   AF-A0A0F9P2F6-F1
#
_cell.length_a   1.000
_cell.length_b   1.000
_cell.length_c   1.000
_cell.angle_alpha   90.00
_cell.angle_beta   90.00
_cell.angle_gamma   90.00
#
_symmetry.space_group_name_H-M   'P 1'
#
loop_
_entity.id
_entity.type
_entity.pdbx_description
1 polymer ?
#
loop_
_entity_poly.entity_id
_entity_poly.type
_entity_poly.pdbx_seq_one_letter_code
_entity_poly.pdbx_strand_id
1 'polypeptide(L)'
;MKTYELFEQKEVNDIVKNWRNRDAAEYAEKMIKTFGKPNEVTDTLLMWRNIESFKETTIKDESIPHDFPKTHRDYVYSTMHIEVPE
;
A
#
# COMPACT_ATOMS: atom_id res chain seq x y z
N MET A 1 14.00 -11.61 -17.56
CA MET A 1 13.01 -11.42 -16.48
C MET A 1 13.43 -10.34 -15.49
N LYS A 2 14.61 -10.41 -14.85
CA LYS A 2 15.06 -9.43 -13.82
C LYS A 2 15.09 -7.95 -14.24
N THR A 3 15.29 -7.66 -15.53
CA THR A 3 15.31 -6.30 -16.08
C THR A 3 13.93 -5.66 -16.20
N TYR A 4 12.90 -6.46 -16.48
CA TYR A 4 11.51 -5.98 -16.60
C TYR A 4 10.93 -5.64 -15.24
N GLU A 5 11.14 -6.48 -14.23
CA GLU A 5 10.71 -6.23 -12.86
C GLU A 5 11.32 -4.94 -12.29
N LEU A 6 12.60 -4.67 -12.60
CA LEU A 6 13.28 -3.44 -12.18
C LEU A 6 12.69 -2.18 -12.83
N PHE A 7 12.28 -2.29 -14.10
CA PHE A 7 11.66 -1.18 -14.84
C PHE A 7 10.26 -0.87 -14.30
N GLU A 8 9.44 -1.89 -14.08
CA GLU A 8 8.11 -1.72 -13.50
C GLU A 8 8.17 -1.17 -12.06
N GLN A 9 9.13 -1.62 -11.25
CA GLN A 9 9.34 -1.02 -9.92
C GLN A 9 9.74 0.45 -10.02
N LYS A 10 10.54 0.83 -11.01
CA LYS A 10 10.89 2.23 -11.24
C LYS A 10 9.64 3.06 -11.60
N GLU A 11 8.77 2.54 -12.45
CA GLU A 11 7.50 3.22 -12.80
C GLU A 11 6.58 3.40 -11.59
N VAL A 12 6.42 2.38 -10.74
CA VAL A 12 5.63 2.50 -9.50
C VAL A 12 6.22 3.55 -8.56
N ASN A 13 7.55 3.57 -8.39
CA ASN A 13 8.21 4.58 -7.58
C ASN A 13 8.02 6.00 -8.14
N ASP A 14 7.99 6.16 -9.46
CA ASP A 14 7.76 7.47 -10.07
C ASP A 14 6.31 7.94 -9.88
N ILE A 15 5.33 7.04 -9.82
CA ILE A 15 3.95 7.36 -9.44
C ILE A 15 3.87 7.81 -7.97
N VAL A 16 4.46 7.04 -7.04
CA VAL A 16 4.42 7.34 -5.60
C VAL A 16 5.10 8.67 -5.27
N LYS A 17 6.16 9.05 -5.99
CA LYS A 17 6.81 10.36 -5.83
C LYS A 17 5.90 11.55 -6.15
N ASN A 18 4.85 11.34 -6.94
CA ASN A 18 3.89 12.38 -7.31
C ASN A 18 2.69 12.47 -6.34
N TRP A 19 2.62 11.57 -5.35
CA TRP A 19 1.55 11.59 -4.36
C TRP A 19 1.62 12.86 -3.50
N ARG A 20 0.44 13.39 -3.17
CA ARG A 20 0.28 14.63 -2.39
C ARG A 20 0.59 14.41 -0.92
N ASN A 21 0.34 13.20 -0.41
CA ASN A 21 0.43 12.86 1.01
C ASN A 21 1.72 12.09 1.28
N ARG A 22 2.67 12.78 1.93
CA ARG A 22 4.04 12.28 2.12
C ARG A 22 4.12 11.05 3.05
N ASP A 23 3.29 10.99 4.07
CA ASP A 23 3.20 9.85 4.99
C ASP A 23 2.72 8.58 4.28
N ALA A 24 1.70 8.70 3.43
CA ALA A 24 1.25 7.60 2.58
C ALA A 24 2.33 7.17 1.59
N ALA A 25 3.01 8.13 0.93
CA ALA A 25 4.08 7.85 -0.02
C ALA A 25 5.28 7.12 0.63
N GLU A 26 5.75 7.60 1.79
CA GLU A 26 6.84 6.97 2.54
C GLU A 26 6.47 5.53 2.98
N TYR A 27 5.22 5.30 3.36
CA TYR A 27 4.75 3.96 3.71
C TYR A 27 4.60 3.06 2.48
N ALA A 28 4.17 3.60 1.34
CA ALA A 28 4.12 2.89 0.06
C ALA A 28 5.50 2.43 -0.40
N GLU A 29 6.53 3.28 -0.33
CA GLU A 29 7.91 2.91 -0.62
C GLU A 29 8.40 1.77 0.29
N LYS A 30 8.06 1.83 1.58
CA LYS A 30 8.38 0.76 2.53
C LYS A 30 7.70 -0.55 2.14
N MET A 31 6.42 -0.52 1.77
CA MET A 31 5.66 -1.69 1.37
C MET A 31 6.18 -2.30 0.07
N ILE A 32 6.57 -1.48 -0.91
CA ILE A 32 7.24 -1.94 -2.14
C ILE A 32 8.56 -2.63 -1.80
N LYS A 33 9.35 -2.08 -0.88
CA LYS A 33 10.62 -2.68 -0.45
C LYS A 33 10.43 -4.02 0.28
N THR A 34 9.37 -4.15 1.07
CA THR A 34 9.09 -5.34 1.88
C THR A 34 8.42 -6.45 1.08
N PHE A 35 7.38 -6.12 0.31
CA PHE A 35 6.51 -7.09 -0.37
C PHE A 35 6.71 -7.13 -1.88
N GLY A 36 7.57 -6.29 -2.42
CA GLY A 36 7.78 -6.17 -3.86
C GLY A 36 6.66 -5.40 -4.55
N LYS A 37 6.51 -5.65 -5.85
CA LYS A 37 5.56 -4.93 -6.70
C LYS A 37 4.11 -5.14 -6.22
N PRO A 38 3.29 -4.07 -6.14
CA PRO A 38 1.86 -4.22 -5.92
C PRO A 38 1.17 -4.93 -7.09
N ASN A 39 0.03 -5.55 -6.79
CA ASN A 39 -0.83 -6.19 -7.79
C ASN A 39 -1.62 -5.18 -8.62
N GLU A 40 -1.97 -4.02 -8.03
CA GLU A 40 -2.64 -2.92 -8.71
C GLU A 40 -1.96 -1.60 -8.37
N VAL A 41 -1.86 -0.76 -9.40
CA VAL A 41 -1.19 0.54 -9.36
C VAL A 41 -2.09 1.53 -10.07
N THR A 42 -2.43 2.62 -9.39
CA THR A 42 -3.08 3.79 -9.99
C THR A 42 -2.35 5.04 -9.54
N ASP A 43 -2.73 6.19 -10.09
CA ASP A 43 -2.17 7.49 -9.67
C ASP A 43 -2.42 7.81 -8.19
N THR A 44 -3.42 7.18 -7.56
CA THR A 44 -3.85 7.51 -6.19
C THR A 44 -3.88 6.31 -5.23
N LEU A 45 -3.53 5.10 -5.68
CA LEU A 45 -3.51 3.92 -4.79
C LEU A 45 -2.56 2.81 -5.29
N LEU A 46 -2.01 2.06 -4.34
CA LEU A 46 -1.33 0.78 -4.56
C LEU A 46 -2.02 -0.31 -3.78
N MET A 47 -2.18 -1.50 -4.35
CA MET A 47 -2.80 -2.64 -3.67
C MET A 47 -1.99 -3.92 -3.86
N TRP A 48 -1.82 -4.65 -2.75
CA TRP A 48 -1.29 -6.00 -2.71
C TRP A 48 -2.39 -7.00 -2.36
N ARG A 49 -2.36 -8.18 -2.98
CA ARG A 49 -3.24 -9.31 -2.66
C ARG A 49 -2.46 -10.41 -1.98
N ASN A 50 -3.08 -11.04 -0.99
CA ASN A 50 -2.57 -12.22 -0.29
C ASN A 50 -1.16 -11.99 0.29
N ILE A 51 -0.94 -10.83 0.93
CA ILE A 51 0.28 -10.58 1.70
C ILE A 51 0.02 -10.86 3.18
N GLU A 52 0.93 -11.59 3.82
CA GLU A 52 0.77 -12.07 5.19
C GLU A 52 -0.60 -12.77 5.40
N SER A 53 -1.35 -12.38 6.43
CA SER A 53 -2.70 -12.91 6.72
C SER A 53 -3.83 -12.10 6.07
N PHE A 54 -3.51 -11.09 5.25
CA PHE A 54 -4.49 -10.22 4.62
C PHE A 54 -4.80 -10.65 3.19
N LYS A 55 -6.09 -10.69 2.86
CA LYS A 55 -6.57 -10.92 1.49
C LYS A 55 -6.16 -9.77 0.57
N GLU A 56 -6.29 -8.55 1.08
CA GLU A 56 -5.98 -7.33 0.35
C GLU A 56 -5.43 -6.29 1.31
N THR A 57 -4.38 -5.58 0.89
CA THR A 57 -3.86 -4.41 1.57
C THR A 57 -3.66 -3.30 0.56
N THR A 58 -4.27 -2.15 0.81
CA THR A 58 -4.30 -0.99 -0.07
C THR A 58 -3.74 0.22 0.65
N ILE A 59 -2.87 0.96 -0.03
CA ILE A 59 -2.37 2.27 0.40
C ILE A 59 -2.92 3.30 -0.58
N LYS A 60 -3.46 4.41 -0.08
CA LYS A 60 -4.02 5.49 -0.90
C LYS A 60 -3.24 6.78 -0.70
N ASP A 61 -3.20 7.63 -1.74
CA ASP A 61 -2.72 9.02 -1.65
C ASP A 61 -3.73 9.89 -0.89
N GLU A 62 -3.89 9.59 0.40
CA GLU A 62 -4.67 10.35 1.35
C GLU A 62 -3.98 10.35 2.71
N SER A 63 -4.52 11.12 3.66
CA SER A 63 -3.92 11.24 4.98
C SER A 63 -4.97 11.80 5.94
N ILE A 64 -5.78 10.92 6.51
CA ILE A 64 -6.97 11.30 7.29
C ILE A 64 -6.63 11.28 8.78
N PRO A 65 -6.64 12.41 9.51
CA PRO A 65 -6.35 12.40 10.94
C PRO A 65 -7.46 11.75 11.77
N HIS A 66 -7.08 10.98 12.79
CA HIS A 66 -7.99 10.42 13.79
C HIS A 66 -7.27 10.18 15.13
N ASP A 67 -8.02 10.21 16.23
CA ASP A 67 -7.48 10.22 17.59
C ASP A 67 -7.75 8.93 18.39
N PHE A 68 -8.28 7.88 17.74
CA PHE A 68 -8.62 6.63 18.40
C PHE A 68 -8.16 5.41 17.58
N PRO A 69 -7.60 4.36 18.21
CA PRO A 69 -7.30 4.23 19.65
C PRO A 69 -6.08 5.06 20.12
N LYS A 70 -5.37 5.71 19.19
CA LYS A 70 -4.28 6.66 19.41
C LYS A 70 -4.32 7.72 18.31
N THR A 71 -3.71 8.88 18.50
CA THR A 71 -3.49 9.84 17.40
C THR A 71 -2.61 9.23 16.31
N HIS A 72 -3.16 9.10 15.11
CA HIS A 72 -2.47 8.71 13.88
C HIS A 72 -3.17 9.29 12.64
N ARG A 73 -2.79 8.82 11.45
CA ARG A 73 -3.44 9.20 10.19
C ARG A 73 -3.71 7.93 9.39
N ASP A 74 -4.91 7.83 8.85
CA ASP A 74 -5.34 6.71 8.03
C ASP A 74 -4.99 6.93 6.57
N TYR A 75 -4.38 5.91 5.99
CA TYR A 75 -4.07 5.78 4.56
C TYR A 75 -3.78 4.33 4.14
N VAL A 76 -3.84 3.37 5.07
CA VAL A 76 -3.64 1.93 4.85
C VAL A 76 -4.90 1.18 5.21
N TYR A 77 -5.38 0.33 4.31
CA TYR A 77 -6.60 -0.43 4.47
C TYR A 77 -6.31 -1.91 4.20
N SER A 78 -6.64 -2.79 5.14
CA SER A 78 -6.45 -4.22 4.96
C SER A 78 -7.74 -4.98 5.21
N THR A 79 -7.98 -6.00 4.40
CA THR A 79 -9.12 -6.91 4.55
C THR A 79 -8.61 -8.31 4.85
N MET A 80 -9.21 -8.96 5.84
CA MET A 80 -8.96 -10.37 6.16
C MET A 80 -10.28 -11.14 6.21
N HIS A 81 -10.22 -12.43 5.88
CA HIS A 81 -11.33 -13.35 6.11
C HIS A 81 -11.15 -14.00 7.48
N ILE A 82 -12.21 -14.01 8.28
CA ILE A 82 -12.25 -14.66 9.59
C ILE A 82 -13.41 -15.66 9.55
N GLU A 83 -13.10 -16.93 9.75
CA GLU A 83 -14.11 -17.96 9.97
C GLU A 83 -14.60 -17.85 11.41
N VAL A 84 -15.90 -17.62 11.59
CA VAL A 84 -16.54 -17.60 12.90
C VAL A 84 -17.19 -18.97 13.11
N PRO A 85 -16.73 -19.77 14.09
CA PRO A 85 -17.36 -21.05 14.39
C PRO A 85 -18.78 -20.86 14.93
N GLU A 86 -19.66 -21.83 14.64
CA GLU A 86 -21.01 -21.92 15.22
C GLU A 86 -20.99 -22.23 16.72
#